data_AF-A0AA41FZE2-F1
#
_entry.id   AF-A0AA41FZE2-F1
#
_cell.length_a   1.000
_cell.length_b   1.000
_cell.length_c   1.000
_cell.angle_alpha   90.00
_cell.angle_beta   90.00
_cell.angle_gamma   90.00
#
_symmetry.space_group_name_H-M   'P 1'
#
loop_
_entity.id
_entity.type
_entity.pdbx_description
1 polymer ?
#
loop_
_entity_poly.entity_id
_entity_poly.type
_entity_poly.pdbx_seq_one_letter_code
_entity_poly.pdbx_strand_id
1 'polypeptide(L)'
;MQTLAERDGAVASSVTDLIGDTPLVCLDAFADTLFGKVEAANPYSVKDRIALYMVEAAAESGELPDGGTVVEATSGNTGIGLAAVSAARGYDCVLTMPESMSEERRRLLAALGADLELTPADDGMSGAIERADELASAPDAVRARQFENEANPRAHRETTGPEIWRDTDGDVDAVVAGVGTGGTITGISEYVEEEVGADLTSVAVEPESSKLLSADDPDSHEIQGIGPGFVPDILRTDLLDEVRTASKDEAVAAARRLASEAGLMVGISSGAALHAAADYARDNPDETVVVVLPDTGERYLSTDLWGGD
;
A
#
# COMPACT_ATOMS: atom_id res chain seq x y z
N MET A 1 18.58 6.60 -14.95
CA MET A 1 18.12 5.22 -15.13
C MET A 1 19.13 4.26 -14.55
N GLN A 2 19.11 4.10 -13.22
CA GLN A 2 19.74 2.96 -12.56
C GLN A 2 18.69 1.84 -12.62
N THR A 3 18.94 0.82 -13.44
CA THR A 3 18.24 -0.45 -13.34
C THR A 3 18.51 -1.01 -11.94
N LEU A 4 17.45 -1.25 -11.17
CA LEU A 4 17.53 -1.93 -9.88
C LEU A 4 18.11 -3.33 -10.14
N ALA A 5 19.39 -3.50 -9.85
CA ALA A 5 20.11 -4.74 -10.03
C ALA A 5 19.72 -5.72 -8.92
N GLU A 6 19.53 -6.98 -9.30
CA GLU A 6 19.45 -8.16 -8.42
C GLU A 6 20.48 -8.01 -7.28
N ARG A 7 20.02 -8.08 -6.02
CA ARG A 7 20.89 -7.89 -4.86
C ARG A 7 21.72 -9.13 -4.55
N ASP A 8 22.58 -9.51 -5.49
CA ASP A 8 23.66 -10.46 -5.25
C ASP A 8 24.80 -9.76 -4.46
N GLY A 9 24.68 -9.75 -3.13
CA GLY A 9 25.80 -9.42 -2.23
C GLY A 9 26.29 -7.96 -2.19
N ALA A 10 25.50 -6.99 -2.68
CA ALA A 10 25.84 -5.57 -2.60
C ALA A 10 25.34 -4.93 -1.28
N VAL A 11 26.21 -4.13 -0.64
CA VAL A 11 25.84 -3.32 0.53
C VAL A 11 24.93 -2.17 0.06
N ALA A 12 23.74 -2.04 0.66
CA ALA A 12 22.82 -0.93 0.41
C ALA A 12 23.50 0.42 0.73
N SER A 13 23.37 1.41 -0.16
CA SER A 13 23.91 2.75 0.05
C SER A 13 22.97 3.65 0.85
N SER A 14 21.66 3.35 0.78
CA SER A 14 20.60 4.03 1.51
C SER A 14 19.50 3.05 1.93
N VAL A 15 18.65 3.46 2.88
CA VAL A 15 17.43 2.74 3.24
C VAL A 15 16.48 2.62 2.04
N THR A 16 16.49 3.59 1.12
CA THR A 16 15.68 3.57 -0.10
C THR A 16 16.05 2.40 -1.02
N ASP A 17 17.30 1.96 -0.99
CA ASP A 17 17.73 0.83 -1.81
C ASP A 17 17.16 -0.50 -1.28
N LEU A 18 16.70 -0.54 -0.01
CA LEU A 18 16.08 -1.71 0.63
C LEU A 18 14.58 -1.84 0.31
N ILE A 19 14.02 -0.88 -0.44
CA ILE A 19 12.61 -0.89 -0.83
C ILE A 19 12.44 -1.83 -2.03
N GLY A 20 11.43 -2.69 -1.96
CA GLY A 20 11.15 -3.71 -2.97
C GLY A 20 11.90 -5.01 -2.77
N ASP A 21 11.88 -5.86 -3.79
CA ASP A 21 12.41 -7.23 -3.77
C ASP A 21 11.93 -8.03 -2.54
N THR A 22 10.64 -7.84 -2.20
CA THR A 22 10.02 -8.50 -1.05
C THR A 22 9.68 -9.95 -1.39
N PRO A 23 9.72 -10.88 -0.43
CA PRO A 23 9.53 -12.30 -0.75
C PRO A 23 8.07 -12.65 -1.01
N LEU A 24 7.86 -13.70 -1.81
CA LEU A 24 6.66 -14.52 -1.74
C LEU A 24 6.78 -15.57 -0.62
N VAL A 25 5.68 -15.85 0.06
CA VAL A 25 5.58 -16.94 1.03
C VAL A 25 4.39 -17.83 0.69
N CYS A 26 4.59 -19.14 0.75
CA CYS A 26 3.53 -20.13 0.57
C CYS A 26 2.54 -20.09 1.76
N LEU A 27 1.23 -20.13 1.47
CA LEU A 27 0.14 -20.03 2.43
C LEU A 27 -0.79 -21.27 2.39
N ASP A 28 -0.23 -22.47 2.25
CA ASP A 28 -0.97 -23.76 2.16
C ASP A 28 -2.02 -23.97 3.26
N ALA A 29 -1.81 -23.40 4.45
CA ALA A 29 -2.80 -23.45 5.53
C ALA A 29 -4.15 -22.81 5.14
N PHE A 30 -4.15 -21.91 4.15
CA PHE A 30 -5.33 -21.19 3.67
C PHE A 30 -5.89 -21.80 2.38
N ALA A 31 -5.01 -22.13 1.42
CA ALA A 31 -5.29 -22.87 0.18
C ALA A 31 -3.95 -23.32 -0.46
N ASP A 32 -3.92 -24.48 -1.12
CA ASP A 32 -2.70 -25.14 -1.63
C ASP A 32 -1.94 -24.34 -2.71
N THR A 33 -2.61 -23.46 -3.45
CA THR A 33 -2.02 -22.66 -4.55
C THR A 33 -1.89 -21.18 -4.22
N LEU A 34 -1.97 -20.82 -2.93
CA LEU A 34 -1.97 -19.44 -2.47
C LEU A 34 -0.58 -19.01 -1.96
N PHE A 35 -0.10 -17.88 -2.48
CA PHE A 35 1.13 -17.22 -2.07
C PHE A 35 0.85 -15.81 -1.55
N GLY A 36 1.57 -15.38 -0.51
CA GLY A 36 1.53 -14.03 0.01
C GLY A 36 2.73 -13.20 -0.44
N LYS A 37 2.50 -12.05 -1.09
CA LYS A 37 3.52 -11.04 -1.35
C LYS A 37 3.73 -10.20 -0.09
N VAL A 38 4.85 -10.41 0.61
CA VAL A 38 5.08 -9.90 1.97
C VAL A 38 5.66 -8.49 1.94
N GLU A 39 4.82 -7.50 1.68
CA GLU A 39 5.24 -6.08 1.63
C GLU A 39 5.66 -5.52 2.99
N ALA A 40 5.39 -6.25 4.08
CA ALA A 40 5.96 -6.00 5.40
C ALA A 40 7.50 -6.18 5.47
N ALA A 41 8.12 -6.77 4.45
CA ALA A 41 9.57 -6.90 4.33
C ALA A 41 10.26 -5.65 3.77
N ASN A 42 9.50 -4.68 3.24
CA ASN A 42 10.03 -3.33 3.05
C ASN A 42 10.45 -2.73 4.41
N PRO A 43 11.26 -1.65 4.43
CA PRO A 43 11.64 -0.98 5.67
C PRO A 43 10.45 -0.66 6.60
N TYR A 44 9.29 -0.33 6.03
CA TYR A 44 8.03 -0.13 6.75
C TYR A 44 6.85 -0.85 6.10
N SER A 45 6.55 -0.63 4.82
CA SER A 45 5.31 -1.14 4.19
C SER A 45 5.32 -1.10 2.66
N VAL A 46 4.25 -1.57 2.02
CA VAL A 46 3.99 -1.37 0.58
C VAL A 46 4.09 0.09 0.15
N LYS A 47 3.79 1.04 1.05
CA LYS A 47 3.78 2.47 0.73
C LYS A 47 5.18 3.05 0.56
N ASP A 48 6.23 2.33 0.96
CA ASP A 48 7.61 2.76 0.76
C ASP A 48 7.93 2.82 -0.74
N ARG A 49 7.39 1.89 -1.53
CA ARG A 49 7.51 1.87 -2.99
C ARG A 49 6.98 3.15 -3.62
N ILE A 50 5.74 3.50 -3.29
CA ILE A 50 5.08 4.66 -3.89
C ILE A 50 5.71 5.96 -3.39
N ALA A 51 6.15 6.01 -2.14
CA ALA A 51 6.84 7.18 -1.60
C ALA A 51 8.15 7.44 -2.34
N LEU A 52 8.95 6.39 -2.58
CA LEU A 52 10.17 6.49 -3.37
C LEU A 52 9.89 7.04 -4.76
N TYR A 53 8.95 6.42 -5.48
CA TYR A 53 8.65 6.79 -6.86
C TYR A 53 8.03 8.18 -7.00
N MET A 54 7.14 8.60 -6.09
CA MET A 54 6.54 9.94 -6.11
C MET A 54 7.57 11.03 -5.82
N VAL A 55 8.46 10.82 -4.84
CA VAL A 55 9.52 11.79 -4.52
C VAL A 55 10.55 11.87 -5.64
N GLU A 56 10.98 10.73 -6.19
CA GLU A 56 11.91 10.69 -7.32
C GLU A 56 11.31 11.33 -8.57
N ALA A 57 10.04 11.06 -8.89
CA ALA A 57 9.35 11.69 -10.02
C ALA A 57 9.34 13.22 -9.90
N ALA A 58 9.00 13.75 -8.72
CA ALA A 58 8.98 15.19 -8.47
C ALA A 58 10.38 15.82 -8.54
N ALA A 59 11.41 15.12 -8.05
CA ALA A 59 12.79 15.59 -8.14
C ALA A 59 13.30 15.58 -9.59
N GLU A 60 13.01 14.53 -10.34
CA GLU A 60 13.42 14.38 -11.75
C GLU A 60 12.71 15.37 -12.68
N SER A 61 11.45 15.71 -12.41
CA SER A 61 10.71 16.74 -13.16
C SER A 61 11.17 18.17 -12.83
N GLY A 62 11.86 18.33 -11.69
CA GLY A 62 12.28 19.63 -11.15
C GLY A 62 11.19 20.35 -10.34
N GLU A 63 10.05 19.70 -10.09
CA GLU A 63 9.00 20.22 -9.20
C GLU A 63 9.43 20.24 -7.74
N LEU A 64 10.31 19.30 -7.35
CA LEU A 64 10.92 19.26 -6.02
C LEU A 64 12.40 19.64 -6.12
N PRO A 65 12.79 20.88 -5.78
CA PRO A 65 14.20 21.28 -5.78
C PRO A 65 14.99 20.58 -4.66
N ASP A 66 16.32 20.56 -4.77
CA ASP A 66 17.21 20.05 -3.71
C ASP A 66 16.91 20.71 -2.36
N GLY A 67 16.63 19.89 -1.34
CA GLY A 67 16.24 20.38 -0.01
C GLY A 67 14.83 20.98 0.06
N GLY A 68 14.00 20.80 -0.98
CA GLY A 68 12.59 21.18 -0.96
C GLY A 68 11.74 20.33 -0.02
N THR A 69 10.45 20.65 0.04
CA THR A 69 9.49 20.06 0.98
C THR A 69 8.49 19.14 0.28
N VAL A 70 8.35 17.92 0.79
CA VAL A 70 7.29 16.99 0.41
C VAL A 70 6.11 17.15 1.36
N VAL A 71 4.92 17.42 0.82
CA VAL A 71 3.69 17.66 1.57
C VAL A 71 2.65 16.59 1.26
N GLU A 72 1.99 16.05 2.28
CA GLU A 72 0.80 15.20 2.07
C GLU A 72 -0.16 15.22 3.27
N ALA A 73 -1.46 15.08 2.98
CA ALA A 73 -2.48 14.88 3.99
C ALA A 73 -2.65 13.39 4.30
N THR A 74 -1.94 12.91 5.33
CA THR A 74 -2.00 11.50 5.73
C THR A 74 -1.44 11.27 7.12
N SER A 75 -2.04 10.31 7.84
CA SER A 75 -1.53 9.77 9.11
C SER A 75 -1.19 8.28 9.02
N GLY A 76 -1.32 7.69 7.83
CA GLY A 76 -1.15 6.26 7.59
C GLY A 76 0.23 5.88 7.07
N ASN A 77 0.33 4.69 6.47
CA ASN A 77 1.58 4.16 5.93
C ASN A 77 2.21 5.04 4.84
N THR A 78 1.41 5.80 4.07
CA THR A 78 1.94 6.74 3.08
C THR A 78 2.77 7.83 3.74
N GLY A 79 2.33 8.37 4.87
CA GLY A 79 3.11 9.36 5.63
C GLY A 79 4.42 8.79 6.14
N ILE A 80 4.40 7.54 6.61
CA ILE A 80 5.61 6.84 7.09
C ILE A 80 6.62 6.67 5.94
N GLY A 81 6.17 6.19 4.78
CA GLY A 81 7.01 6.03 3.60
C GLY A 81 7.59 7.36 3.11
N LEU A 82 6.77 8.41 3.02
CA LEU A 82 7.22 9.75 2.61
C LEU A 82 8.25 10.32 3.60
N ALA A 83 7.98 10.23 4.90
CA ALA A 83 8.92 10.70 5.93
C ALA A 83 10.28 9.99 5.83
N ALA A 84 10.26 8.65 5.69
CA ALA A 84 11.48 7.85 5.58
C ALA A 84 12.28 8.16 4.32
N VAL A 85 11.61 8.26 3.16
CA VAL A 85 12.25 8.57 1.87
C VAL A 85 12.79 10.00 1.87
N SER A 86 12.01 10.99 2.32
CA SER A 86 12.45 12.38 2.40
C SER A 86 13.68 12.52 3.30
N ALA A 87 13.67 11.91 4.50
CA ALA A 87 14.81 11.91 5.40
C ALA A 87 16.07 11.28 4.77
N ALA A 88 15.90 10.19 4.01
CA ALA A 88 17.01 9.51 3.34
C ALA A 88 17.56 10.27 2.12
N ARG A 89 16.70 11.04 1.44
CA ARG A 89 17.05 11.81 0.23
C ARG A 89 17.41 13.27 0.51
N GLY A 90 17.23 13.74 1.75
CA GLY A 90 17.57 15.10 2.17
C GLY A 90 16.49 16.14 1.80
N TYR A 91 15.23 15.74 1.80
CA TYR A 91 14.07 16.62 1.65
C TYR A 91 13.39 16.84 2.99
N ASP A 92 12.76 17.99 3.16
CA ASP A 92 11.84 18.22 4.27
C ASP A 92 10.53 17.45 4.00
N CYS A 93 9.83 17.05 5.07
CA CYS A 93 8.55 16.36 4.97
C CYS A 93 7.55 16.97 5.93
N VAL A 94 6.43 17.48 5.39
CA VAL A 94 5.33 18.04 6.19
C VAL A 94 4.09 17.19 5.97
N LEU A 95 3.55 16.66 7.07
CA LEU A 95 2.35 15.83 7.05
C LEU A 95 1.22 16.53 7.78
N THR A 96 0.10 16.75 7.08
CA THR A 96 -1.10 17.30 7.70
C THR A 96 -2.03 16.19 8.14
N MET A 97 -2.59 16.32 9.35
CA MET A 97 -3.55 15.35 9.88
C MET A 97 -4.43 15.95 10.98
N PRO A 98 -5.64 15.40 11.22
CA PRO A 98 -6.47 15.83 12.34
C PRO A 98 -5.77 15.59 13.69
N GLU A 99 -5.96 16.48 14.65
CA GLU A 99 -5.40 16.34 16.00
C GLU A 99 -5.90 15.11 16.78
N SER A 100 -7.02 14.51 16.32
CA SER A 100 -7.60 13.28 16.85
C SER A 100 -6.80 12.00 16.53
N MET A 101 -5.78 12.09 15.67
CA MET A 101 -4.92 10.96 15.34
C MET A 101 -4.10 10.48 16.56
N SER A 102 -3.90 9.16 16.63
CA SER A 102 -3.21 8.49 17.75
C SER A 102 -1.83 9.09 18.03
N GLU A 103 -1.44 9.17 19.31
CA GLU A 103 -0.12 9.65 19.71
C GLU A 103 1.01 8.79 19.15
N GLU A 104 0.80 7.48 19.04
CA GLU A 104 1.79 6.52 18.53
C GLU A 104 2.18 6.84 17.09
N ARG A 105 1.20 7.09 16.22
CA ARG A 105 1.45 7.50 14.81
C ARG A 105 2.19 8.82 14.73
N ARG A 106 1.77 9.83 15.50
CA ARG A 106 2.44 11.14 15.53
C ARG A 106 3.88 11.02 16.00
N ARG A 107 4.15 10.23 17.04
CA ARG A 107 5.51 9.98 17.54
C ARG A 107 6.39 9.28 16.49
N LEU A 108 5.84 8.28 15.78
CA LEU A 108 6.58 7.57 14.74
C LEU A 108 6.98 8.52 13.60
N LEU A 109 6.05 9.31 13.08
CA LEU A 109 6.31 10.23 11.98
C LEU A 109 7.32 11.33 12.38
N ALA A 110 7.16 11.92 13.57
CA ALA A 110 8.12 12.88 14.09
C ALA A 110 9.51 12.27 14.33
N ALA A 111 9.59 10.99 14.75
CA ALA A 111 10.87 10.29 14.91
C ALA A 111 11.59 10.04 13.57
N LEU A 112 10.84 10.00 12.46
CA LEU A 112 11.39 9.96 11.10
C LEU A 112 11.76 11.36 10.55
N GLY A 113 11.58 12.41 11.36
CA GLY A 113 11.92 13.78 10.98
C GLY A 113 10.84 14.52 10.21
N ALA A 114 9.61 14.00 10.14
CA ALA A 114 8.50 14.74 9.55
C ALA A 114 7.96 15.81 10.51
N ASP A 115 7.71 16.99 9.97
CA ASP A 115 6.97 18.07 10.63
C ASP A 115 5.47 17.77 10.54
N LEU A 116 4.80 17.83 11.68
CA LEU A 116 3.38 17.49 11.79
C LEU A 116 2.54 18.75 11.95
N GLU A 117 1.71 19.02 10.96
CA GLU A 117 0.74 20.13 10.96
C GLU A 117 -0.63 19.58 11.35
N LEU A 118 -0.98 19.76 12.64
CA LEU A 118 -2.25 19.28 13.17
C LEU A 118 -3.40 20.23 12.80
N THR A 119 -4.44 19.68 12.19
CA THR A 119 -5.69 20.41 11.88
C THR A 119 -6.77 20.13 12.92
N PRO A 120 -7.79 21.01 13.06
CA PRO A 120 -8.90 20.77 13.98
C PRO A 120 -9.58 19.42 13.72
N ALA A 121 -9.95 18.71 14.80
CA ALA A 121 -10.57 17.39 14.67
C ALA A 121 -11.92 17.42 13.94
N ASP A 122 -12.69 18.50 14.12
CA ASP A 122 -14.02 18.68 13.53
C ASP A 122 -13.98 18.81 11.99
N ASP A 123 -12.86 19.27 11.43
CA ASP A 123 -12.67 19.42 9.97
C ASP A 123 -12.28 18.10 9.30
N GLY A 124 -11.92 17.09 10.09
CA GLY A 124 -11.54 15.76 9.63
C GLY A 124 -10.43 15.79 8.57
N MET A 125 -10.42 14.79 7.69
CA MET A 125 -9.43 14.69 6.63
C MET A 125 -9.57 15.78 5.57
N SER A 126 -10.76 16.35 5.36
CA SER A 126 -10.96 17.46 4.42
C SER A 126 -10.14 18.69 4.84
N GLY A 127 -10.16 19.06 6.13
CA GLY A 127 -9.32 20.15 6.63
C GLY A 127 -7.82 19.86 6.51
N ALA A 128 -7.40 18.61 6.74
CA ALA A 128 -6.02 18.21 6.51
C ALA A 128 -5.62 18.32 5.03
N ILE A 129 -6.50 17.95 4.10
CA ILE A 129 -6.29 18.07 2.66
C ILE A 129 -6.14 19.55 2.26
N GLU A 130 -7.06 20.41 2.68
CA GLU A 130 -7.00 21.84 2.39
C GLU A 130 -5.69 22.45 2.90
N ARG A 131 -5.29 22.11 4.13
CA ARG A 131 -4.03 22.59 4.71
C ARG A 131 -2.81 22.12 3.93
N ALA A 132 -2.81 20.89 3.43
CA ALA A 132 -1.72 20.37 2.60
C ALA A 132 -1.63 21.10 1.25
N ASP A 133 -2.76 21.50 0.64
CA ASP A 133 -2.76 22.29 -0.61
C ASP A 133 -2.18 23.70 -0.39
N GLU A 134 -2.53 24.33 0.73
CA GLU A 134 -1.96 25.63 1.09
C GLU A 134 -0.44 25.56 1.25
N LEU A 135 0.06 24.53 1.94
CA LEU A 135 1.50 24.32 2.17
C LEU A 135 2.23 23.99 0.86
N ALA A 136 1.63 23.14 0.02
CA ALA A 136 2.17 22.76 -1.29
C ALA A 136 2.10 23.90 -2.33
N SER A 137 1.48 25.04 -2.01
CA SER A 137 1.50 26.24 -2.86
C SER A 137 2.80 27.05 -2.72
N ALA A 138 3.67 26.70 -1.76
CA ALA A 138 5.00 27.26 -1.65
C ALA A 138 5.89 26.84 -2.85
N PRO A 139 6.79 27.71 -3.34
CA PRO A 139 7.55 27.48 -4.56
C PRO A 139 8.56 26.32 -4.47
N ASP A 140 8.90 25.89 -3.26
CA ASP A 140 9.84 24.83 -2.91
C ASP A 140 9.14 23.61 -2.31
N ALA A 141 7.82 23.51 -2.42
CA ALA A 141 7.02 22.41 -1.90
C ALA A 141 6.26 21.66 -3.01
N VAL A 142 6.12 20.35 -2.85
CA VAL A 142 5.34 19.50 -3.76
C VAL A 142 4.34 18.65 -2.97
N ARG A 143 3.13 18.51 -3.51
CA ARG A 143 2.15 17.56 -2.97
C ARG A 143 2.37 16.18 -3.55
N ALA A 144 2.43 15.15 -2.69
CA ALA A 144 2.61 13.76 -3.16
C ALA A 144 1.42 13.26 -4.00
N ARG A 145 0.18 13.59 -3.61
CA ARG A 145 -1.08 13.26 -4.30
C ARG A 145 -1.24 11.76 -4.55
N GLN A 146 -1.16 10.95 -3.49
CA GLN A 146 -1.12 9.48 -3.61
C GLN A 146 -2.27 8.82 -4.40
N PHE A 147 -3.42 9.48 -4.56
CA PHE A 147 -4.60 8.98 -5.28
C PHE A 147 -4.66 9.40 -6.76
N GLU A 148 -3.78 10.30 -7.19
CA GLU A 148 -3.78 10.91 -8.54
C GLU A 148 -2.41 10.78 -9.22
N ASN A 149 -1.36 10.51 -8.46
CA ASN A 149 0.01 10.52 -8.96
C ASN A 149 0.35 9.20 -9.68
N GLU A 150 0.54 9.27 -10.99
CA GLU A 150 0.97 8.15 -11.87
C GLU A 150 2.26 7.44 -11.42
N ALA A 151 3.10 8.09 -10.61
CA ALA A 151 4.26 7.45 -10.03
C ALA A 151 3.89 6.32 -9.05
N ASN A 152 2.67 6.33 -8.48
CA ASN A 152 2.16 5.28 -7.61
C ASN A 152 1.94 3.94 -8.37
N PRO A 153 1.06 3.83 -9.39
CA PRO A 153 0.93 2.59 -10.15
C PRO A 153 2.24 2.22 -10.86
N ARG A 154 3.00 3.21 -11.35
CA ARG A 154 4.34 2.97 -11.94
C ARG A 154 5.28 2.24 -10.99
N ALA A 155 5.29 2.57 -9.69
CA ALA A 155 6.12 1.88 -8.71
C ALA A 155 5.84 0.37 -8.69
N HIS A 156 4.58 -0.01 -8.79
CA HIS A 156 4.15 -1.41 -8.79
C HIS A 156 4.39 -2.08 -10.14
N ARG A 157 4.18 -1.36 -11.25
CA ARG A 157 4.47 -1.86 -12.61
C ARG A 157 5.94 -2.15 -12.83
N GLU A 158 6.82 -1.28 -12.32
CA GLU A 158 8.27 -1.43 -12.51
C GLU A 158 8.95 -2.32 -11.45
N THR A 159 8.25 -2.68 -10.36
CA THR A 159 8.84 -3.50 -9.29
C THR A 159 7.95 -4.66 -8.84
N THR A 160 6.79 -4.38 -8.25
CA THR A 160 5.93 -5.42 -7.64
C THR A 160 5.45 -6.47 -8.65
N GLY A 161 4.98 -6.05 -9.83
CA GLY A 161 4.58 -6.94 -10.91
C GLY A 161 5.74 -7.83 -11.40
N PRO A 162 6.89 -7.25 -11.80
CA PRO A 162 8.08 -8.02 -12.18
C PRO A 162 8.57 -8.98 -11.11
N GLU A 163 8.54 -8.58 -9.83
CA GLU A 163 8.92 -9.45 -8.72
C GLU A 163 7.98 -10.65 -8.61
N ILE A 164 6.67 -10.43 -8.65
CA ILE A 164 5.68 -11.51 -8.61
C ILE A 164 5.88 -12.46 -9.79
N TRP A 165 5.97 -11.92 -11.01
CA TRP A 165 6.16 -12.72 -12.22
C TRP A 165 7.45 -13.54 -12.18
N ARG A 166 8.55 -12.93 -11.71
CA ARG A 166 9.84 -13.62 -11.53
C ARG A 166 9.76 -14.71 -10.46
N ASP A 167 9.15 -14.41 -9.31
CA ASP A 167 9.08 -15.34 -8.18
C ASP A 167 8.13 -16.52 -8.42
N THR A 168 7.18 -16.40 -9.35
CA THR A 168 6.30 -17.49 -9.78
C THR A 168 6.76 -18.17 -11.07
N ASP A 169 7.96 -17.88 -11.58
CA ASP A 169 8.46 -18.38 -12.87
C ASP A 169 7.49 -18.10 -14.06
N GLY A 170 6.67 -17.05 -13.94
CA GLY A 170 5.64 -16.67 -14.91
C GLY A 170 4.32 -17.45 -14.80
N ASP A 171 4.16 -18.29 -13.78
CA ASP A 171 2.98 -19.14 -13.58
C ASP A 171 1.89 -18.46 -12.72
N VAL A 172 1.89 -17.13 -12.56
CA VAL A 172 0.84 -16.44 -11.78
C VAL A 172 -0.45 -16.32 -12.60
N ASP A 173 -1.55 -16.84 -12.09
CA ASP A 173 -2.86 -16.83 -12.77
C ASP A 173 -3.76 -15.71 -12.22
N ALA A 174 -3.67 -15.40 -10.92
CA ALA A 174 -4.48 -14.36 -10.28
C ALA A 174 -3.71 -13.55 -9.24
N VAL A 175 -4.03 -12.26 -9.16
CA VAL A 175 -3.60 -11.38 -8.07
C VAL A 175 -4.79 -10.86 -7.27
N VAL A 176 -4.67 -10.90 -5.95
CA VAL A 176 -5.70 -10.43 -5.02
C VAL A 176 -5.15 -9.30 -4.16
N ALA A 177 -5.76 -8.13 -4.24
CA ALA A 177 -5.28 -6.95 -3.52
C ALA A 177 -6.42 -6.06 -3.00
N GLY A 178 -6.26 -5.61 -1.76
CA GLY A 178 -7.12 -4.61 -1.16
C GLY A 178 -6.95 -3.23 -1.81
N VAL A 179 -8.04 -2.60 -2.22
CA VAL A 179 -8.00 -1.32 -2.93
C VAL A 179 -8.06 -0.14 -1.96
N GLY A 180 -6.89 0.47 -1.74
CA GLY A 180 -6.74 1.79 -1.12
C GLY A 180 -6.61 2.86 -2.18
N THR A 181 -5.37 3.18 -2.58
CA THR A 181 -5.10 4.11 -3.69
C THR A 181 -5.32 3.48 -5.07
N GLY A 182 -5.42 2.16 -5.18
CA GLY A 182 -5.53 1.43 -6.45
C GLY A 182 -4.20 1.12 -7.15
N GLY A 183 -3.12 1.83 -6.83
CA GLY A 183 -1.86 1.69 -7.57
C GLY A 183 -1.24 0.29 -7.55
N THR A 184 -1.42 -0.48 -6.46
CA THR A 184 -0.89 -1.86 -6.37
C THR A 184 -1.52 -2.79 -7.40
N ILE A 185 -2.85 -2.85 -7.45
CA ILE A 185 -3.53 -3.74 -8.41
C ILE A 185 -3.35 -3.21 -9.83
N THR A 186 -3.52 -1.90 -10.06
CA THR A 186 -3.28 -1.27 -11.37
C THR A 186 -1.89 -1.61 -11.91
N GLY A 187 -0.83 -1.35 -11.14
CA GLY A 187 0.53 -1.52 -11.63
C GLY A 187 0.92 -2.98 -11.87
N ILE A 188 0.44 -3.91 -11.05
CA ILE A 188 0.68 -5.35 -11.27
C ILE A 188 -0.01 -5.80 -12.55
N SER A 189 -1.29 -5.46 -12.73
CA SER A 189 -2.07 -5.84 -13.92
C SER A 189 -1.49 -5.22 -15.18
N GLU A 190 -1.13 -3.93 -15.17
CA GLU A 190 -0.46 -3.28 -16.31
C GLU A 190 0.84 -4.00 -16.70
N TYR A 191 1.65 -4.42 -15.73
CA TYR A 191 2.88 -5.15 -16.04
C TYR A 191 2.59 -6.50 -16.72
N VAL A 192 1.70 -7.31 -16.14
CA VAL A 192 1.46 -8.67 -16.65
C VAL A 192 0.70 -8.64 -17.99
N GLU A 193 -0.36 -7.84 -18.08
CA GLU A 193 -1.22 -7.81 -19.27
C GLU A 193 -0.64 -6.96 -20.40
N GLU A 194 -0.09 -5.78 -20.10
CA GLU A 194 0.34 -4.84 -21.14
C GLU A 194 1.84 -4.97 -21.48
N GLU A 195 2.73 -5.21 -20.50
CA GLU A 195 4.18 -5.33 -20.77
C GLU A 195 4.61 -6.76 -21.10
N VAL A 196 4.16 -7.75 -20.32
CA VAL A 196 4.46 -9.18 -20.58
C VAL A 196 3.55 -9.75 -21.67
N GLY A 197 2.28 -9.33 -21.72
CA GLY A 197 1.30 -9.86 -22.66
C GLY A 197 0.75 -11.22 -22.26
N ALA A 198 0.62 -11.47 -20.95
CA ALA A 198 0.02 -12.67 -20.38
C ALA A 198 -1.35 -12.35 -19.75
N ASP A 199 -2.21 -13.37 -19.67
CA ASP A 199 -3.49 -13.25 -18.98
C ASP A 199 -3.25 -13.22 -17.46
N LEU A 200 -3.96 -12.34 -16.75
CA LEU A 200 -3.96 -12.28 -15.29
C LEU A 200 -5.38 -11.99 -14.82
N THR A 201 -5.87 -12.73 -13.83
CA THR A 201 -7.13 -12.39 -13.15
C THR A 201 -6.86 -11.43 -12.00
N SER A 202 -7.41 -10.23 -12.09
CA SER A 202 -7.22 -9.16 -11.10
C SER A 202 -8.43 -9.06 -10.17
N VAL A 203 -8.25 -9.50 -8.92
CA VAL A 203 -9.32 -9.52 -7.89
C VAL A 203 -9.13 -8.38 -6.90
N ALA A 204 -9.97 -7.36 -7.02
CA ALA A 204 -10.01 -6.25 -6.07
C ALA A 204 -10.74 -6.65 -4.78
N VAL A 205 -10.23 -6.19 -3.64
CA VAL A 205 -10.88 -6.40 -2.34
C VAL A 205 -11.30 -5.06 -1.73
N GLU A 206 -12.56 -4.98 -1.34
CA GLU A 206 -13.14 -3.82 -0.66
C GLU A 206 -13.88 -4.21 0.64
N PRO A 207 -14.13 -3.25 1.56
CA PRO A 207 -14.90 -3.53 2.77
C PRO A 207 -16.36 -3.89 2.46
N GLU A 208 -16.91 -4.92 3.11
CA GLU A 208 -18.32 -5.30 2.93
C GLU A 208 -19.29 -4.16 3.30
N SER A 209 -18.95 -3.35 4.30
CA SER A 209 -19.79 -2.22 4.70
C SER A 209 -19.62 -0.98 3.82
N SER A 210 -18.68 -0.96 2.87
CA SER A 210 -18.38 0.19 2.01
C SER A 210 -18.09 -0.27 0.59
N LYS A 211 -19.16 -0.60 -0.14
CA LYS A 211 -19.12 -1.28 -1.44
C LYS A 211 -19.04 -0.30 -2.59
N LEU A 212 -17.94 0.44 -2.64
CA LEU A 212 -17.74 1.48 -3.65
C LEU A 212 -17.64 0.90 -5.06
N LEU A 213 -16.78 -0.11 -5.27
CA LEU A 213 -16.48 -0.67 -6.58
C LEU A 213 -17.58 -1.61 -7.06
N SER A 214 -18.15 -2.43 -6.16
CA SER A 214 -19.15 -3.43 -6.55
C SER A 214 -20.58 -2.90 -6.57
N ALA A 215 -20.89 -1.83 -5.82
CA ALA A 215 -22.28 -1.36 -5.66
C ALA A 215 -22.48 0.17 -5.66
N ASP A 216 -21.43 0.99 -5.81
CA ASP A 216 -21.49 2.46 -5.71
C ASP A 216 -22.17 2.94 -4.40
N ASP A 217 -21.92 2.23 -3.30
CA ASP A 217 -22.53 2.47 -1.97
C ASP A 217 -21.44 2.60 -0.88
N PRO A 218 -20.69 3.73 -0.85
CA PRO A 218 -19.65 3.96 0.13
C PRO A 218 -20.23 4.32 1.51
N ASP A 219 -19.73 3.65 2.55
CA ASP A 219 -20.01 3.95 3.96
C ASP A 219 -18.71 3.89 4.79
N SER A 220 -18.82 4.21 6.08
CA SER A 220 -17.78 4.03 7.07
C SER A 220 -17.43 2.55 7.29
N HIS A 221 -16.15 2.29 7.54
CA HIS A 221 -15.65 0.95 7.87
C HIS A 221 -14.36 1.06 8.69
N GLU A 222 -13.89 -0.08 9.20
CA GLU A 222 -12.74 -0.13 10.13
C GLU A 222 -11.53 -0.90 9.57
N ILE A 223 -11.62 -1.39 8.33
CA ILE A 223 -10.51 -2.03 7.61
C ILE A 223 -9.52 -0.97 7.10
N GLN A 224 -8.58 -0.57 7.96
CA GLN A 224 -7.62 0.49 7.66
C GLN A 224 -6.72 0.14 6.46
N GLY A 225 -6.60 1.08 5.52
CA GLY A 225 -5.68 1.00 4.37
C GLY A 225 -6.35 0.72 3.02
N ILE A 226 -7.64 0.37 3.01
CA ILE A 226 -8.47 0.16 1.82
C ILE A 226 -9.78 0.97 1.94
N GLY A 227 -10.60 1.01 0.89
CA GLY A 227 -11.94 1.62 0.93
C GLY A 227 -11.94 3.14 1.16
N PRO A 228 -11.30 3.96 0.31
CA PRO A 228 -11.17 5.40 0.56
C PRO A 228 -12.50 6.20 0.44
N GLY A 229 -13.61 5.56 0.04
CA GLY A 229 -14.93 6.20 -0.11
C GLY A 229 -15.13 6.96 -1.43
N PHE A 230 -14.16 6.92 -2.34
CA PHE A 230 -14.22 7.45 -3.70
C PHE A 230 -13.33 6.60 -4.61
N VAL A 231 -13.59 6.58 -5.92
CA VAL A 231 -12.75 5.84 -6.87
C VAL A 231 -11.49 6.67 -7.16
N PRO A 232 -10.28 6.20 -6.81
CA PRO A 232 -9.04 6.94 -7.09
C PRO A 232 -8.79 7.09 -8.59
N ASP A 233 -8.22 8.21 -9.01
CA ASP A 233 -7.96 8.51 -10.43
C ASP A 233 -6.98 7.52 -11.07
N ILE A 234 -6.04 6.99 -10.28
CA ILE A 234 -5.04 6.00 -10.73
C ILE A 234 -5.53 4.54 -10.69
N LEU A 235 -6.77 4.28 -10.25
CA LEU A 235 -7.35 2.94 -10.29
C LEU A 235 -7.90 2.66 -11.69
N ARG A 236 -7.29 1.70 -12.39
CA ARG A 236 -7.77 1.21 -13.69
C ARG A 236 -8.84 0.15 -13.49
N THR A 237 -10.09 0.58 -13.31
CA THR A 237 -11.22 -0.34 -13.10
C THR A 237 -11.51 -1.24 -14.30
N ASP A 238 -11.03 -0.88 -15.49
CA ASP A 238 -11.11 -1.69 -16.70
C ASP A 238 -10.20 -2.93 -16.67
N LEU A 239 -9.19 -2.95 -15.78
CA LEU A 239 -8.30 -4.09 -15.55
C LEU A 239 -8.79 -5.00 -14.42
N LEU A 240 -9.97 -4.76 -13.84
CA LEU A 240 -10.51 -5.56 -12.74
C LEU A 240 -11.50 -6.61 -13.29
N ASP A 241 -11.22 -7.88 -13.02
CA ASP A 241 -12.10 -9.00 -13.41
C ASP A 241 -13.15 -9.29 -12.35
N GLU A 242 -12.78 -9.16 -11.07
CA GLU A 242 -13.64 -9.47 -9.94
C GLU A 242 -13.44 -8.49 -8.79
N VAL A 243 -14.52 -8.18 -8.08
CA VAL A 243 -14.48 -7.46 -6.80
C VAL A 243 -15.05 -8.38 -5.72
N ARG A 244 -14.24 -8.70 -4.73
CA ARG A 244 -14.65 -9.43 -3.51
C ARG A 244 -14.75 -8.48 -2.33
N THR A 245 -15.63 -8.82 -1.39
CA THR A 245 -15.81 -8.05 -0.16
C THR A 245 -15.29 -8.81 1.04
N ALA A 246 -14.83 -8.10 2.06
CA ALA A 246 -14.53 -8.69 3.37
C ALA A 246 -15.14 -7.84 4.49
N SER A 247 -15.78 -8.49 5.47
CA SER A 247 -16.19 -7.85 6.71
C SER A 247 -14.99 -7.60 7.64
N LYS A 248 -15.15 -6.74 8.64
CA LYS A 248 -14.13 -6.51 9.69
C LYS A 248 -13.79 -7.82 10.41
N ASP A 249 -14.80 -8.61 10.75
CA ASP A 249 -14.63 -9.84 11.53
C ASP A 249 -13.86 -10.91 10.74
N GLU A 250 -14.15 -11.06 9.44
CA GLU A 250 -13.40 -11.94 8.54
C GLU A 250 -11.95 -11.49 8.39
N ALA A 251 -11.73 -10.18 8.21
CA ALA A 251 -10.39 -9.62 8.10
C ALA A 251 -9.57 -9.86 9.38
N VAL A 252 -10.15 -9.64 10.56
CA VAL A 252 -9.51 -9.90 11.86
C VAL A 252 -9.23 -11.38 12.04
N ALA A 253 -10.20 -12.24 11.75
CA ALA A 253 -10.04 -13.69 11.88
C ALA A 253 -8.91 -14.22 10.99
N ALA A 254 -8.86 -13.80 9.72
CA ALA A 254 -7.83 -14.21 8.77
C ALA A 254 -6.44 -13.71 9.20
N ALA A 255 -6.31 -12.44 9.60
CA ALA A 255 -5.03 -11.89 10.07
C ALA A 255 -4.51 -12.59 11.34
N ARG A 256 -5.38 -12.86 12.31
CA ARG A 256 -5.02 -13.59 13.54
C ARG A 256 -4.61 -15.02 13.24
N ARG A 257 -5.35 -15.68 12.35
CA ARG A 257 -5.05 -17.04 11.92
C ARG A 257 -3.69 -17.11 11.22
N LEU A 258 -3.37 -16.15 10.35
CA LEU A 258 -2.08 -16.10 9.66
C LEU A 258 -0.93 -15.94 10.68
N ALA A 259 -1.10 -15.09 11.69
CA ALA A 259 -0.13 -14.95 12.77
C ALA A 259 0.03 -16.24 13.59
N SER A 260 -1.06 -16.89 13.97
CA SER A 260 -1.01 -18.08 14.84
C SER A 260 -0.58 -19.37 14.13
N GLU A 261 -0.89 -19.52 12.84
CA GLU A 261 -0.64 -20.75 12.07
C GLU A 261 0.62 -20.66 11.20
N ALA A 262 0.94 -19.48 10.65
CA ALA A 262 2.11 -19.28 9.79
C ALA A 262 3.20 -18.40 10.42
N GLY A 263 2.96 -17.83 11.61
CA GLY A 263 3.93 -16.97 12.29
C GLY A 263 4.11 -15.59 11.64
N LEU A 264 3.21 -15.20 10.72
CA LEU A 264 3.31 -13.94 9.98
C LEU A 264 2.27 -12.94 10.50
N MET A 265 2.72 -11.94 11.27
CA MET A 265 1.87 -10.87 11.77
C MET A 265 1.68 -9.76 10.73
N VAL A 266 0.44 -9.48 10.35
CA VAL A 266 0.07 -8.52 9.31
C VAL A 266 -1.04 -7.57 9.75
N GLY A 267 -1.22 -6.44 9.05
CA GLY A 267 -2.32 -5.52 9.29
C GLY A 267 -3.70 -6.04 8.85
N ILE A 268 -4.75 -5.32 9.23
CA ILE A 268 -6.15 -5.74 8.98
C ILE A 268 -6.51 -5.82 7.49
N SER A 269 -5.94 -4.96 6.65
CA SER A 269 -6.14 -5.01 5.19
C SER A 269 -5.53 -6.25 4.56
N SER A 270 -4.40 -6.74 5.09
CA SER A 270 -3.83 -8.03 4.70
C SER A 270 -4.77 -9.17 5.05
N GLY A 271 -5.43 -9.11 6.22
CA GLY A 271 -6.45 -10.10 6.62
C GLY A 271 -7.66 -10.10 5.68
N ALA A 272 -8.15 -8.92 5.30
CA ALA A 272 -9.24 -8.78 4.33
C ALA A 272 -8.87 -9.39 2.97
N ALA A 273 -7.69 -9.04 2.44
CA ALA A 273 -7.20 -9.58 1.18
C ALA A 273 -6.99 -11.10 1.25
N LEU A 274 -6.41 -11.60 2.36
CA LEU A 274 -6.18 -13.03 2.57
C LEU A 274 -7.47 -13.83 2.66
N HIS A 275 -8.51 -13.30 3.32
CA HIS A 275 -9.81 -13.94 3.37
C HIS A 275 -10.39 -14.13 1.97
N ALA A 276 -10.47 -13.04 1.20
CA ALA A 276 -10.97 -13.08 -0.18
C ALA A 276 -10.12 -13.98 -1.09
N ALA A 277 -8.79 -13.94 -0.95
CA ALA A 277 -7.87 -14.74 -1.75
C ALA A 277 -7.96 -16.24 -1.44
N ALA A 278 -8.11 -16.60 -0.16
CA ALA A 278 -8.25 -17.99 0.23
C ALA A 278 -9.58 -18.58 -0.27
N ASP A 279 -10.65 -17.79 -0.30
CA ASP A 279 -11.91 -18.20 -0.89
C ASP A 279 -11.77 -18.33 -2.42
N TYR A 280 -11.09 -17.40 -3.08
CA TYR A 280 -10.85 -17.45 -4.53
C TYR A 280 -10.04 -18.68 -4.93
N ALA A 281 -8.92 -18.93 -4.24
CA ALA A 281 -8.05 -20.08 -4.50
C ALA A 281 -8.74 -21.43 -4.26
N ARG A 282 -9.74 -21.51 -3.35
CA ARG A 282 -10.53 -22.74 -3.16
C ARG A 282 -11.52 -22.98 -4.29
N ASP A 283 -12.05 -21.91 -4.88
CA ASP A 283 -12.92 -22.00 -6.06
C ASP A 283 -12.10 -22.32 -7.33
N ASN A 284 -10.82 -21.92 -7.36
CA ASN A 284 -9.88 -22.10 -8.47
C ASN A 284 -8.62 -22.87 -8.03
N PRO A 285 -8.72 -24.17 -7.66
CA PRO A 285 -7.63 -24.93 -7.05
C PRO A 285 -6.46 -25.27 -8.00
N ASP A 286 -6.63 -25.03 -9.30
CA ASP A 286 -5.60 -25.25 -10.32
C ASP A 286 -4.84 -23.96 -10.69
N GLU A 287 -5.24 -22.81 -10.13
CA GLU A 287 -4.63 -21.49 -10.40
C GLU A 287 -3.62 -21.11 -9.31
N THR A 288 -2.48 -20.56 -9.70
CA THR A 288 -1.51 -19.90 -8.81
C THR A 288 -2.02 -18.52 -8.44
N VAL A 289 -2.34 -18.34 -7.16
CA VAL A 289 -2.94 -17.10 -6.64
C VAL A 289 -1.93 -16.36 -5.77
N VAL A 290 -1.73 -15.07 -6.02
CA VAL A 290 -0.87 -14.21 -5.20
C VAL A 290 -1.72 -13.15 -4.50
N VAL A 291 -1.71 -13.14 -3.16
CA VAL A 291 -2.32 -12.10 -2.33
C VAL A 291 -1.29 -11.11 -1.82
N VAL A 292 -1.57 -9.81 -1.91
CA VAL A 292 -0.67 -8.78 -1.36
C VAL A 292 -0.93 -8.59 0.13
N LEU A 293 0.12 -8.63 0.95
CA LEU A 293 0.10 -8.40 2.40
C LEU A 293 0.80 -7.05 2.71
N PRO A 294 0.07 -5.92 2.75
CA PRO A 294 0.66 -4.57 2.63
C PRO A 294 1.62 -4.15 3.76
N ASP A 295 1.49 -4.74 4.94
CA ASP A 295 2.20 -4.28 6.14
C ASP A 295 2.26 -5.27 7.31
N THR A 296 3.13 -4.94 8.27
CA THR A 296 3.27 -5.63 9.56
C THR A 296 2.08 -5.38 10.49
N GLY A 297 1.74 -6.41 11.26
CA GLY A 297 0.73 -6.36 12.31
C GLY A 297 1.14 -5.56 13.55
N GLU A 298 2.44 -5.33 13.79
CA GLU A 298 2.93 -4.64 14.99
C GLU A 298 2.40 -3.20 15.10
N ARG A 299 2.16 -2.53 13.97
CA ARG A 299 1.57 -1.18 13.92
C ARG A 299 0.13 -1.11 14.42
N TYR A 300 -0.51 -2.25 14.57
CA TYR A 300 -1.92 -2.37 14.91
C TYR A 300 -2.13 -2.91 16.33
N LEU A 301 -1.08 -3.02 17.16
CA LEU A 301 -1.18 -3.53 18.54
C LEU A 301 -2.10 -2.71 19.45
N SER A 302 -2.31 -1.43 19.13
CA SER A 302 -3.24 -0.55 19.84
C SER A 302 -4.65 -0.53 19.26
N THR A 303 -4.94 -1.34 18.24
CA THR A 303 -6.26 -1.45 17.62
C THR A 303 -6.96 -2.75 18.00
N ASP A 304 -8.24 -2.87 17.65
CA ASP A 304 -9.03 -4.10 17.86
C ASP A 304 -8.48 -5.32 17.11
N LEU A 305 -7.56 -5.15 16.15
CA LEU A 305 -7.01 -6.26 15.37
C LEU A 305 -6.39 -7.32 16.29
N TRP A 306 -5.66 -6.90 17.31
CA TRP A 306 -5.03 -7.78 18.29
C TRP A 306 -5.71 -7.73 19.67
N GLY A 307 -6.70 -6.85 19.84
CA GLY A 307 -7.51 -6.74 21.06
C GLY A 307 -8.50 -7.89 21.20
N GLY A 308 -8.36 -8.70 22.24
CA GLY A 308 -9.29 -9.77 22.59
C GLY A 308 -8.63 -10.77 23.53
N ASP A 309 -9.07 -10.77 24.79
CA ASP A 309 -8.85 -11.85 25.75
C ASP A 309 -9.63 -13.12 25.36
#